data_AF-A0A6N7LS83-F1
#
_entry.id   AF-A0A6N7LS83-F1
#
_cell.length_a   1.000
_cell.length_b   1.000
_cell.length_c   1.000
_cell.angle_alpha   90.00
_cell.angle_beta   90.00
_cell.angle_gamma   90.00
#
_symmetry.space_group_name_H-M   'P 1'
#
loop_
_entity.id
_entity.type
_entity.pdbx_description
1 polymer ?
#
loop_
_entity_poly.entity_id
_entity_poly.type
_entity_poly.pdbx_seq_one_letter_code
_entity_poly.pdbx_strand_id
1 'polypeptide(L)'
;MTTDTAPYSRQFGADDARAIRDAVKKDLGTDAFKSRPLRALWFIPMTAIIVGSIASILAFDLPWWGNLLLSLLAGHTLACQALLAHEVLHGALGMSRRLQDALGWMGFGPAMVPPEFWRRWHNVAHHAHTNLGDKDPDSFGTMVRYEKYPKMANFTKPAPGSGTWYSFLFLFYSFMFHAQLVLWMQTRRREEFKGFNRTKAITQSMLCGAAWIALAIASGPLAVFTVLIPVMILNFIGQSYILTNHMLRPQMDNNHPVDNSMSVRAWRWIDPLHFHFSHHVEHHLFPKMGSDQAPKVRAWLQREMPDRYVCPSHVKAVAMLYQTPRVYKDAKTLIDPLNPERTVDVMELQGKLG
;
A
#
# COMPACT_ATOMS: atom_id res chain seq x y z
N MET A 1 39.97 -22.89 4.16
CA MET A 1 38.85 -22.38 3.34
C MET A 1 37.56 -22.89 3.94
N THR A 2 37.00 -22.16 4.92
CA THR A 2 35.63 -22.41 5.36
C THR A 2 34.72 -21.85 4.28
N THR A 3 34.08 -22.73 3.51
CA THR A 3 32.93 -22.36 2.69
C THR A 3 31.83 -21.94 3.66
N ASP A 4 31.84 -20.66 4.03
CA ASP A 4 30.86 -20.05 4.93
C ASP A 4 29.54 -19.99 4.17
N THR A 5 28.78 -21.08 4.22
CA THR A 5 27.46 -21.16 3.60
C THR A 5 26.59 -20.13 4.30
N ALA A 6 26.10 -19.16 3.54
CA ALA A 6 25.19 -18.14 4.06
C ALA A 6 24.05 -18.81 4.83
N PRO A 7 23.62 -18.27 5.99
CA PRO A 7 22.59 -18.89 6.84
C PRO A 7 21.17 -18.80 6.24
N TYR A 8 21.05 -18.35 5.00
CA TYR A 8 19.82 -18.19 4.24
C TYR A 8 19.98 -18.82 2.85
N SER A 9 18.87 -19.25 2.28
CA SER A 9 18.76 -19.82 0.95
C SER A 9 18.61 -18.73 -0.11
N ARG A 10 19.23 -18.97 -1.26
CA ARG A 10 19.00 -18.17 -2.48
C ARG A 10 17.87 -18.73 -3.34
N GLN A 11 17.24 -19.82 -2.91
CA GLN A 11 16.14 -20.46 -3.62
C GLN A 11 14.78 -20.08 -3.03
N PHE A 12 13.81 -19.90 -3.92
CA PHE A 12 12.41 -19.61 -3.56
C PHE A 12 11.81 -20.70 -2.66
N GLY A 13 11.01 -20.29 -1.67
CA GLY A 13 10.24 -21.20 -0.83
C GLY A 13 10.94 -21.67 0.45
N ALA A 14 12.17 -21.18 0.70
CA ALA A 14 12.83 -21.40 1.98
C ALA A 14 12.17 -20.60 3.11
N ASP A 15 12.01 -21.21 4.28
CA ASP A 15 11.49 -20.53 5.48
C ASP A 15 12.62 -19.85 6.28
N ASP A 16 13.25 -18.87 5.66
CA ASP A 16 14.51 -18.26 6.14
C ASP A 16 14.41 -16.74 6.35
N ALA A 17 13.19 -16.18 6.42
CA ALA A 17 12.96 -14.75 6.58
C ALA A 17 13.64 -14.16 7.82
N ARG A 18 13.82 -14.96 8.88
CA ARG A 18 14.55 -14.54 10.08
C ARG A 18 16.06 -14.46 9.81
N ALA A 19 16.64 -15.48 9.19
CA ALA A 19 18.06 -15.51 8.85
C ALA A 19 18.44 -14.37 7.89
N ILE A 20 17.58 -14.07 6.92
CA ILE A 20 17.72 -12.90 6.03
C ILE A 20 17.73 -11.60 6.85
N ARG A 21 16.78 -11.43 7.78
CA ARG A 21 16.73 -10.23 8.63
C ARG A 21 18.00 -10.07 9.46
N ASP A 22 18.52 -11.15 10.02
CA ASP A 22 19.71 -11.12 10.86
C ASP A 22 20.97 -10.83 10.04
N ALA A 23 21.08 -11.39 8.83
CA ALA A 23 22.18 -11.11 7.91
C ALA A 23 22.18 -9.65 7.43
N VAL A 24 21.03 -9.12 7.02
CA VAL A 24 20.92 -7.69 6.64
C VAL A 24 21.29 -6.78 7.80
N LYS A 25 20.83 -7.08 9.03
CA LYS A 25 21.18 -6.30 10.22
C LYS A 25 22.67 -6.32 10.52
N LYS A 26 23.30 -7.49 10.38
CA LYS A 26 24.75 -7.66 10.55
C LYS A 26 25.53 -6.82 9.54
N ASP A 27 25.15 -6.90 8.27
CA ASP A 27 25.89 -6.28 7.16
C ASP A 27 25.68 -4.75 7.07
N LEU A 28 24.47 -4.26 7.34
CA LEU A 28 24.17 -2.83 7.29
C LEU A 28 24.56 -2.07 8.56
N GLY A 29 24.80 -2.80 9.66
CA GLY A 29 25.07 -2.23 10.97
C GLY A 29 23.84 -1.59 11.63
N THR A 30 23.96 -1.32 12.93
CA THR A 30 22.85 -0.82 13.76
C THR A 30 22.38 0.59 13.37
N ASP A 31 23.26 1.41 12.77
CA ASP A 31 22.95 2.77 12.34
C ASP A 31 21.84 2.84 11.29
N ALA A 32 21.74 1.84 10.41
CA ALA A 32 20.67 1.75 9.42
C ALA A 32 19.27 1.59 10.05
N PHE A 33 19.20 1.13 11.31
CA PHE A 33 17.95 0.83 12.01
C PHE A 33 17.61 1.82 13.12
N LYS A 34 18.41 2.88 13.29
CA LYS A 34 18.11 3.97 14.23
C LYS A 34 16.88 4.75 13.75
N SER A 35 16.02 5.11 14.70
CA SER A 35 14.85 5.96 14.46
C SER A 35 15.24 7.31 13.87
N ARG A 36 14.40 7.86 12.98
CA ARG A 36 14.66 9.13 12.27
C ARG A 36 13.59 10.20 12.55
N PRO A 37 13.52 10.74 13.79
CA PRO A 37 12.43 11.62 14.21
C PRO A 37 12.33 12.91 13.39
N LEU A 38 13.46 13.47 12.93
CA LEU A 38 13.48 14.72 12.16
C LEU A 38 12.73 14.63 10.83
N ARG A 39 12.52 13.42 10.29
CA ARG A 39 11.71 13.24 9.06
C ARG A 39 10.26 13.65 9.27
N ALA A 40 9.76 13.69 10.52
CA ALA A 40 8.43 14.20 10.83
C ALA A 40 8.26 15.70 10.47
N LEU A 41 9.34 16.46 10.32
CA LEU A 41 9.27 17.87 9.91
C LEU A 41 8.70 18.03 8.49
N TRP A 42 8.78 17.00 7.63
CA TRP A 42 8.19 17.03 6.29
C TRP A 42 6.67 17.20 6.27
N PHE A 43 5.98 16.89 7.37
CA PHE A 43 4.55 17.17 7.50
C PHE A 43 4.24 18.68 7.37
N ILE A 44 5.15 19.58 7.77
CA ILE A 44 4.95 21.03 7.74
C ILE A 44 4.82 21.56 6.30
N PRO A 45 5.85 21.43 5.42
CA PRO A 45 5.74 21.93 4.05
C PRO A 45 4.66 21.18 3.26
N MET A 46 4.43 19.88 3.52
CA MET A 46 3.36 19.14 2.84
C MET A 46 1.97 19.69 3.20
N THR A 47 1.68 19.93 4.48
CA THR A 47 0.42 20.55 4.90
C THR A 47 0.28 21.95 4.31
N ALA A 48 1.35 22.75 4.29
CA ALA A 48 1.33 24.08 3.70
C ALA A 48 1.01 24.04 2.18
N ILE A 49 1.58 23.08 1.44
CA ILE A 49 1.28 22.88 0.01
C ILE A 49 -0.18 22.48 -0.19
N ILE A 50 -0.70 21.53 0.61
CA ILE A 50 -2.10 21.07 0.49
C ILE A 50 -3.07 22.22 0.76
N VAL A 51 -2.92 22.89 1.92
CA VAL A 51 -3.81 23.99 2.32
C VAL A 51 -3.65 25.17 1.38
N GLY A 52 -2.43 25.55 1.02
CA GLY A 52 -2.14 26.65 0.11
C GLY A 52 -2.70 26.42 -1.29
N SER A 53 -2.64 25.19 -1.81
CA SER A 53 -3.22 24.83 -3.10
C SER A 53 -4.74 24.94 -3.08
N ILE A 54 -5.41 24.38 -2.07
CA ILE A 54 -6.87 24.45 -1.93
C ILE A 54 -7.33 25.90 -1.71
N ALA A 55 -6.65 26.66 -0.85
CA ALA A 55 -6.96 28.06 -0.60
C ALA A 55 -6.80 28.92 -1.86
N SER A 56 -5.75 28.66 -2.66
CA SER A 56 -5.51 29.40 -3.90
C SER A 56 -6.59 29.13 -4.96
N ILE A 57 -7.03 27.87 -5.09
CA ILE A 57 -8.17 27.49 -5.96
C ILE A 57 -9.42 28.28 -5.58
N LEU A 58 -9.68 28.45 -4.27
CA LEU A 58 -10.88 29.12 -3.77
C LEU A 58 -10.78 30.65 -3.83
N ALA A 59 -9.58 31.22 -3.79
CA ALA A 59 -9.38 32.67 -3.61
C ALA A 59 -9.06 33.44 -4.90
N PHE A 60 -8.44 32.81 -5.91
CA PHE A 60 -7.77 33.54 -7.00
C PHE A 60 -8.40 33.44 -8.39
N ASP A 61 -9.68 33.05 -8.52
CA ASP A 61 -10.41 32.90 -9.80
C ASP A 61 -9.53 32.39 -10.96
N LEU A 62 -8.82 31.30 -10.69
CA LEU A 62 -7.82 30.77 -11.60
C LEU A 62 -8.50 30.18 -12.84
N PRO A 63 -7.86 30.23 -14.02
CA PRO A 63 -8.33 29.46 -15.16
C PRO A 63 -8.34 27.97 -14.82
N TRP A 64 -9.21 27.20 -15.49
CA TRP A 64 -9.45 25.78 -15.16
C TRP A 64 -8.18 24.93 -15.10
N TRP A 65 -7.17 25.23 -15.93
CA TRP A 65 -5.89 24.51 -15.94
C TRP A 65 -5.05 24.83 -14.70
N GLY A 66 -5.14 26.05 -14.16
CA GLY A 66 -4.49 26.44 -12.90
C GLY A 66 -5.10 25.71 -11.72
N ASN A 67 -6.43 25.61 -11.69
CA ASN A 67 -7.14 24.79 -10.71
C ASN A 67 -6.76 23.31 -10.79
N LEU A 68 -6.65 22.77 -12.01
CA LEU A 68 -6.22 21.40 -12.23
C LEU A 68 -4.79 21.15 -11.71
N LEU A 69 -3.83 22.02 -12.02
CA LEU A 69 -2.44 21.87 -11.57
C LEU A 69 -2.32 21.88 -10.05
N LEU A 70 -2.98 22.82 -9.38
CA LEU A 70 -3.00 22.90 -7.91
C LEU A 70 -3.72 21.70 -7.28
N SER A 71 -4.76 21.21 -7.94
CA SER A 71 -5.50 20.03 -7.51
C SER A 71 -4.65 18.75 -7.57
N LEU A 72 -3.91 18.56 -8.68
CA LEU A 72 -2.97 17.45 -8.84
C LEU A 72 -1.82 17.54 -7.81
N LEU A 73 -1.31 18.75 -7.57
CA LEU A 73 -0.30 18.99 -6.54
C LEU A 73 -0.82 18.64 -5.15
N ALA A 74 -2.01 19.13 -4.77
CA ALA A 74 -2.64 18.82 -3.50
C ALA A 74 -2.88 17.31 -3.32
N GLY A 75 -3.42 16.64 -4.34
CA GLY A 75 -3.66 15.20 -4.32
C GLY A 75 -2.38 14.36 -4.20
N HIS A 76 -1.34 14.75 -4.94
CA HIS A 76 -0.02 14.10 -4.84
C HIS A 76 0.57 14.30 -3.44
N THR A 77 0.56 15.52 -2.91
CA THR A 77 1.09 15.80 -1.58
C THR A 77 0.29 15.14 -0.46
N LEU A 78 -1.04 15.01 -0.61
CA LEU A 78 -1.88 14.19 0.27
C LEU A 78 -1.41 12.73 0.29
N ALA A 79 -1.12 12.14 -0.89
CA ALA A 79 -0.56 10.80 -0.97
C ALA A 79 0.79 10.71 -0.25
N CYS A 80 1.75 11.60 -0.55
CA CYS A 80 3.05 11.66 0.13
C CYS A 80 2.89 11.74 1.66
N GLN A 81 1.98 12.58 2.13
CA GLN A 81 1.73 12.76 3.57
C GLN A 81 1.14 11.49 4.21
N ALA A 82 0.27 10.77 3.51
CA ALA A 82 -0.22 9.46 3.94
C ALA A 82 0.89 8.40 4.00
N LEU A 83 1.82 8.41 3.03
CA LEU A 83 2.99 7.51 3.03
C LEU A 83 3.96 7.81 4.18
N LEU A 84 4.16 9.07 4.55
CA LEU A 84 4.93 9.41 5.75
C LEU A 84 4.19 9.01 7.04
N ALA A 85 2.87 9.22 7.10
CA ALA A 85 2.04 8.77 8.21
C ALA A 85 2.07 7.24 8.38
N HIS A 86 2.19 6.48 7.29
CA HIS A 86 2.40 5.04 7.33
C HIS A 86 3.66 4.66 8.12
N GLU A 87 4.82 5.28 7.82
CA GLU A 87 6.05 5.06 8.58
C GLU A 87 5.91 5.45 10.06
N VAL A 88 5.24 6.57 10.31
CA VAL A 88 4.95 7.04 11.68
C VAL A 88 4.14 6.00 12.46
N LEU A 89 3.11 5.43 11.85
CA LEU A 89 2.23 4.46 12.49
C LEU A 89 2.83 3.06 12.63
N HIS A 90 3.90 2.75 11.89
CA HIS A 90 4.78 1.61 12.19
C HIS A 90 5.75 1.89 13.33
N GLY A 91 5.95 3.16 13.70
CA GLY A 91 6.86 3.59 14.75
C GLY A 91 8.30 3.80 14.29
N ALA A 92 8.55 3.87 12.98
CA ALA A 92 9.90 4.00 12.40
C ALA A 92 10.62 5.30 12.80
N LEU A 93 9.87 6.33 13.17
CA LEU A 93 10.39 7.62 13.60
C LEU A 93 10.66 7.68 15.12
N GLY A 94 10.38 6.62 15.88
CA GLY A 94 10.73 6.51 17.31
C GLY A 94 9.96 7.46 18.24
N MET A 95 8.82 7.98 17.79
CA MET A 95 8.04 8.98 18.53
C MET A 95 7.06 8.36 19.52
N SER A 96 6.56 9.17 20.47
CA SER A 96 5.53 8.73 21.42
C SER A 96 4.22 8.37 20.71
N ARG A 97 3.40 7.49 21.32
CA ARG A 97 2.13 7.06 20.74
C ARG A 97 1.17 8.23 20.44
N ARG A 98 1.15 9.26 21.29
CA ARG A 98 0.34 10.46 21.09
C ARG A 98 0.77 11.24 19.85
N LEU A 99 2.08 11.41 19.65
CA LEU A 99 2.61 12.10 18.48
C LEU A 99 2.41 11.26 17.20
N GLN A 100 2.56 9.94 17.29
CA GLN A 100 2.21 9.04 16.19
C GLN A 100 0.73 9.16 15.80
N ASP A 101 -0.17 9.28 16.77
CA ASP A 101 -1.60 9.44 16.51
C ASP A 101 -1.91 10.79 15.87
N ALA A 102 -1.31 11.88 16.35
CA ALA A 102 -1.50 13.21 15.77
C ALA A 102 -1.03 13.28 14.30
N LEU A 103 0.20 12.82 14.02
CA LEU A 103 0.75 12.82 12.66
C LEU A 103 0.07 11.76 11.77
N GLY A 104 -0.35 10.64 12.37
CA GLY A 104 -1.18 9.65 11.69
C GLY A 104 -2.51 10.24 11.23
N TRP A 105 -3.16 11.08 12.04
CA TRP A 105 -4.37 11.80 11.65
C TRP A 105 -4.12 12.79 10.52
N MET A 106 -2.98 13.49 10.54
CA MET A 106 -2.63 14.43 9.48
C MET A 106 -2.49 13.74 8.12
N GLY A 107 -1.88 12.55 8.05
CA GLY A 107 -1.73 11.83 6.78
C GLY A 107 -2.90 10.94 6.39
N PHE A 108 -3.50 10.19 7.33
CA PHE A 108 -4.57 9.23 7.03
C PHE A 108 -5.99 9.76 7.27
N GLY A 109 -6.16 10.89 7.96
CA GLY A 109 -7.44 11.56 8.10
C GLY A 109 -8.09 11.90 6.75
N PRO A 110 -7.35 12.48 5.78
CA PRO A 110 -7.85 12.70 4.42
C PRO A 110 -8.32 11.40 3.72
N ALA A 111 -7.71 10.26 4.04
CA ALA A 111 -8.13 8.95 3.52
C ALA A 111 -9.26 8.29 4.36
N MET A 112 -9.79 8.98 5.37
CA MET A 112 -10.81 8.46 6.30
C MET A 112 -10.37 7.19 7.06
N VAL A 113 -9.07 7.10 7.37
CA VAL A 113 -8.48 5.95 8.07
C VAL A 113 -7.98 6.38 9.46
N PRO A 114 -8.69 6.03 10.54
CA PRO A 114 -8.21 6.32 11.89
C PRO A 114 -6.86 5.64 12.22
N PRO A 115 -5.93 6.28 12.95
CA PRO A 115 -4.63 5.69 13.29
C PRO A 115 -4.71 4.36 14.05
N GLU A 116 -5.67 4.23 14.97
CA GLU A 116 -5.91 2.97 15.68
C GLU A 116 -6.42 1.88 14.75
N PHE A 117 -7.31 2.24 13.82
CA PHE A 117 -7.80 1.33 12.78
C PHE A 117 -6.65 0.88 11.87
N TRP A 118 -5.82 1.79 11.38
CA TRP A 118 -4.66 1.47 10.55
C TRP A 118 -3.72 0.47 11.21
N ARG A 119 -3.36 0.67 12.48
CA ARG A 119 -2.47 -0.28 13.18
C ARG A 119 -3.08 -1.66 13.34
N ARG A 120 -4.39 -1.78 13.52
CA ARG A 120 -5.06 -3.09 13.60
C ARG A 120 -5.19 -3.74 12.23
N TRP A 121 -5.60 -2.97 11.23
CA TRP A 121 -5.76 -3.44 9.87
C TRP A 121 -4.41 -3.76 9.21
N HIS A 122 -3.54 -2.78 9.07
CA HIS A 122 -2.30 -2.93 8.35
C HIS A 122 -1.24 -3.67 9.21
N ASN A 123 -0.91 -3.17 10.40
CA ASN A 123 0.24 -3.70 11.14
C ASN A 123 -0.02 -5.07 11.80
N VAL A 124 -1.27 -5.38 12.17
CA VAL A 124 -1.63 -6.67 12.78
C VAL A 124 -2.22 -7.61 11.73
N ALA A 125 -3.32 -7.25 11.08
CA ALA A 125 -4.02 -8.21 10.21
C ALA A 125 -3.30 -8.47 8.90
N HIS A 126 -2.80 -7.43 8.24
CA HIS A 126 -2.11 -7.56 6.95
C HIS A 126 -0.65 -7.99 7.11
N HIS A 127 0.18 -7.27 7.88
CA HIS A 127 1.61 -7.59 8.02
C HIS A 127 1.88 -9.00 8.54
N ALA A 128 0.98 -9.57 9.36
CA ALA A 128 1.08 -10.95 9.83
C ALA A 128 0.70 -12.00 8.76
N HIS A 129 -0.08 -11.61 7.75
CA HIS A 129 -0.68 -12.53 6.77
C HIS A 129 -0.51 -12.06 5.32
N THR A 130 0.52 -11.28 5.02
CA THR A 130 0.77 -10.70 3.69
C THR A 130 0.68 -11.78 2.61
N ASN A 131 -0.22 -11.58 1.64
CA ASN A 131 -0.49 -12.49 0.53
C ASN A 131 -0.78 -13.96 0.94
N LEU A 132 -1.32 -14.19 2.14
CA LEU A 132 -1.76 -15.52 2.61
C LEU A 132 -3.26 -15.75 2.32
N GLY A 133 -3.64 -15.84 1.04
CA GLY A 133 -5.00 -16.27 0.67
C GLY A 133 -6.09 -15.36 1.23
N ASP A 134 -7.10 -15.99 1.84
CA ASP A 134 -8.21 -15.31 2.49
C ASP A 134 -7.85 -14.69 3.86
N LYS A 135 -6.69 -15.04 4.43
CA LYS A 135 -6.23 -14.48 5.71
C LYS A 135 -5.77 -13.03 5.57
N ASP A 136 -5.18 -12.65 4.43
CA ASP A 136 -4.86 -11.26 4.16
C ASP A 136 -6.15 -10.43 3.96
N PRO A 137 -6.42 -9.38 4.77
CA PRO A 137 -7.56 -8.50 4.55
C PRO A 137 -7.50 -7.74 3.22
N ASP A 138 -6.33 -7.63 2.58
CA ASP A 138 -6.09 -6.84 1.38
C ASP A 138 -6.05 -7.70 0.10
N SER A 139 -6.31 -8.99 0.22
CA SER A 139 -6.37 -9.94 -0.90
C SER A 139 -7.78 -10.06 -1.49
N PHE A 140 -7.86 -10.30 -2.81
CA PHE A 140 -9.11 -10.74 -3.46
C PHE A 140 -9.54 -12.14 -3.01
N GLY A 141 -8.67 -12.89 -2.32
CA GLY A 141 -8.95 -14.20 -1.76
C GLY A 141 -8.69 -15.33 -2.74
N THR A 142 -9.24 -16.50 -2.41
CA THR A 142 -9.08 -17.73 -3.20
C THR A 142 -10.39 -18.16 -3.86
N MET A 143 -10.31 -19.06 -4.84
CA MET A 143 -11.50 -19.63 -5.49
C MET A 143 -12.47 -20.29 -4.52
N VAL A 144 -12.00 -20.79 -3.38
CA VAL A 144 -12.84 -21.34 -2.30
C VAL A 144 -13.94 -20.36 -1.89
N ARG A 145 -13.62 -19.05 -1.81
CA ARG A 145 -14.59 -18.00 -1.47
C ARG A 145 -15.67 -17.87 -2.54
N TYR A 146 -15.28 -17.93 -3.81
CA TYR A 146 -16.14 -17.70 -4.97
C TYR A 146 -16.99 -18.93 -5.31
N GLU A 147 -16.47 -20.14 -5.09
CA GLU A 147 -17.25 -21.37 -5.18
C GLU A 147 -18.34 -21.41 -4.10
N LYS A 148 -18.00 -21.00 -2.87
CA LYS A 148 -18.96 -20.91 -1.77
C LYS A 148 -19.99 -19.79 -1.96
N TYR A 149 -19.59 -18.67 -2.56
CA TYR A 149 -20.46 -17.50 -2.77
C TYR A 149 -20.34 -16.96 -4.22
N PRO A 150 -20.91 -17.64 -5.23
CA PRO A 150 -20.69 -17.32 -6.66
C PRO A 150 -21.03 -15.88 -7.05
N LYS A 151 -22.06 -15.29 -6.42
CA LYS A 151 -22.44 -13.88 -6.67
C LYS A 151 -21.31 -12.89 -6.34
N MET A 152 -20.38 -13.26 -5.44
CA MET A 152 -19.23 -12.43 -5.09
C MET A 152 -18.24 -12.28 -6.24
N ALA A 153 -18.27 -13.14 -7.27
CA ALA A 153 -17.44 -13.00 -8.46
C ALA A 153 -17.63 -11.64 -9.14
N ASN A 154 -18.81 -11.02 -9.03
CA ASN A 154 -19.04 -9.67 -9.56
C ASN A 154 -18.18 -8.58 -8.89
N PHE A 155 -17.67 -8.80 -7.67
CA PHE A 155 -16.75 -7.85 -7.01
C PHE A 155 -15.39 -7.78 -7.69
N THR A 156 -15.03 -8.73 -8.55
CA THR A 156 -13.78 -8.65 -9.34
C THR A 156 -13.94 -7.77 -10.57
N LYS A 157 -15.17 -7.48 -11.03
CA LYS A 157 -15.39 -6.68 -12.24
C LYS A 157 -14.78 -5.28 -12.17
N PRO A 158 -14.90 -4.52 -11.07
CA PRO A 158 -14.23 -3.23 -10.98
C PRO A 158 -12.72 -3.34 -10.80
N ALA A 159 -12.19 -4.50 -10.38
CA ALA A 159 -10.77 -4.65 -10.12
C ALA A 159 -9.96 -4.57 -11.43
N PRO A 160 -8.70 -4.09 -11.38
CA PRO A 160 -7.82 -4.09 -12.53
C PRO A 160 -7.74 -5.49 -13.12
N GLY A 161 -7.57 -5.60 -14.43
CA GLY A 161 -7.40 -6.89 -15.09
C GLY A 161 -8.67 -7.72 -15.19
N SER A 162 -9.85 -7.19 -14.89
CA SER A 162 -11.14 -7.86 -15.16
C SER A 162 -11.57 -7.81 -16.63
N GLY A 163 -10.91 -6.99 -17.46
CA GLY A 163 -11.31 -6.74 -18.85
C GLY A 163 -12.49 -5.78 -19.02
N THR A 164 -13.07 -5.26 -17.94
CA THR A 164 -14.14 -4.25 -18.03
C THR A 164 -13.56 -2.84 -18.15
N TRP A 165 -14.21 -1.95 -18.91
CA TRP A 165 -13.73 -0.58 -19.14
C TRP A 165 -13.67 0.25 -17.85
N TYR A 166 -14.59 0.03 -16.90
CA TYR A 166 -14.60 0.78 -15.65
C TYR A 166 -13.53 0.30 -14.66
N SER A 167 -12.83 -0.81 -14.93
CA SER A 167 -11.67 -1.21 -14.11
C SER A 167 -10.51 -0.21 -14.15
N PHE A 168 -10.45 0.66 -15.17
CA PHE A 168 -9.48 1.76 -15.23
C PHE A 168 -9.74 2.84 -14.18
N LEU A 169 -10.96 2.90 -13.62
CA LEU A 169 -11.29 3.82 -12.54
C LEU A 169 -10.89 3.28 -11.16
N PHE A 170 -10.59 1.98 -11.03
CA PHE A 170 -10.36 1.32 -9.74
C PHE A 170 -9.34 2.04 -8.87
N LEU A 171 -8.17 2.33 -9.44
CA LEU A 171 -7.07 2.95 -8.72
C LEU A 171 -7.47 4.31 -8.12
N PHE A 172 -8.41 5.04 -8.72
CA PHE A 172 -8.81 6.37 -8.29
C PHE A 172 -9.79 6.39 -7.10
N TYR A 173 -10.27 5.24 -6.62
CA TYR A 173 -11.18 5.21 -5.47
C TYR A 173 -10.93 4.06 -4.49
N SER A 174 -10.21 3.01 -4.92
CA SER A 174 -10.28 1.72 -4.25
C SER A 174 -9.61 1.68 -2.88
N PHE A 175 -8.63 2.53 -2.57
CA PHE A 175 -8.01 2.53 -1.23
C PHE A 175 -9.02 2.90 -0.15
N MET A 176 -9.67 4.05 -0.32
CA MET A 176 -10.65 4.54 0.64
C MET A 176 -11.87 3.62 0.68
N PHE A 177 -12.33 3.14 -0.48
CA PHE A 177 -13.42 2.17 -0.54
C PHE A 177 -13.09 0.87 0.21
N HIS A 178 -11.91 0.30 -0.04
CA HIS A 178 -11.46 -0.93 0.63
C HIS A 178 -11.24 -0.71 2.13
N ALA A 179 -10.70 0.43 2.54
CA ALA A 179 -10.59 0.80 3.95
C ALA A 179 -11.97 0.78 4.65
N GLN A 180 -13.01 1.32 3.98
CA GLN A 180 -14.38 1.24 4.51
C GLN A 180 -14.91 -0.20 4.48
N LEU A 181 -14.68 -0.97 3.43
CA LEU A 181 -15.07 -2.40 3.38
C LEU A 181 -14.48 -3.17 4.56
N VAL A 182 -13.17 -3.00 4.82
CA VAL A 182 -12.50 -3.60 5.97
C VAL A 182 -13.14 -3.12 7.28
N LEU A 183 -13.27 -1.81 7.46
CA LEU A 183 -13.81 -1.19 8.69
C LEU A 183 -15.25 -1.64 9.00
N TRP A 184 -16.12 -1.68 8.00
CA TRP A 184 -17.54 -1.96 8.18
C TRP A 184 -17.86 -3.46 8.17
N MET A 185 -17.14 -4.25 7.38
CA MET A 185 -17.42 -5.68 7.20
C MET A 185 -16.40 -6.58 7.87
N GLN A 186 -15.12 -6.45 7.52
CA GLN A 186 -14.10 -7.44 7.93
C GLN A 186 -13.78 -7.39 9.43
N THR A 187 -13.77 -6.20 10.03
CA THR A 187 -13.53 -6.04 11.49
C THR A 187 -14.58 -6.73 12.37
N ARG A 188 -15.73 -7.15 11.81
CA ARG A 188 -16.77 -7.90 12.54
C ARG A 188 -16.48 -9.40 12.62
N ARG A 189 -15.63 -9.92 11.72
CA ARG A 189 -15.49 -11.36 11.45
C ARG A 189 -14.07 -11.88 11.67
N ARG A 190 -13.09 -11.00 11.76
CA ARG A 190 -11.67 -11.32 11.83
C ARG A 190 -11.15 -11.24 13.26
N GLU A 191 -10.44 -12.28 13.70
CA GLU A 191 -9.88 -12.40 15.05
C GLU A 191 -8.84 -11.30 15.36
N GLU A 192 -8.16 -10.79 14.34
CA GLU A 192 -7.15 -9.73 14.49
C GLU A 192 -7.75 -8.39 14.98
N PHE A 193 -9.08 -8.25 14.86
CA PHE A 193 -9.84 -7.11 15.36
C PHE A 193 -10.56 -7.40 16.69
N LYS A 194 -10.29 -8.52 17.35
CA LYS A 194 -10.83 -8.80 18.69
C LYS A 194 -10.41 -7.70 19.68
N GLY A 195 -11.41 -7.13 20.36
CA GLY A 195 -11.21 -6.00 21.29
C GLY A 195 -10.99 -4.63 20.63
N PHE A 196 -11.10 -4.53 19.30
CA PHE A 196 -11.01 -3.24 18.59
C PHE A 196 -12.30 -2.42 18.77
N ASN A 197 -12.17 -1.14 19.14
CA ASN A 197 -13.31 -0.25 19.29
C ASN A 197 -13.83 0.23 17.92
N ARG A 198 -14.66 -0.60 17.29
CA ARG A 198 -15.22 -0.35 15.97
C ARG A 198 -16.08 0.90 15.91
N THR A 199 -16.94 1.14 16.90
CA THR A 199 -17.84 2.29 16.93
C THR A 199 -17.04 3.59 16.90
N LYS A 200 -16.01 3.70 17.74
CA LYS A 200 -15.09 4.86 17.73
C LYS A 200 -14.46 5.06 16.36
N ALA A 201 -13.91 4.01 15.75
CA ALA A 201 -13.25 4.12 14.44
C ALA A 201 -14.22 4.50 13.31
N ILE A 202 -15.44 3.97 13.33
CA ILE A 202 -16.51 4.36 12.40
C ILE A 202 -16.88 5.83 12.58
N THR A 203 -17.14 6.27 13.80
CA THR A 203 -17.46 7.68 14.08
C THR A 203 -16.35 8.59 13.59
N GLN A 204 -15.08 8.25 13.87
CA GLN A 204 -13.94 9.04 13.42
C GLN A 204 -13.82 9.07 11.89
N SER A 205 -14.02 7.93 11.21
CA SER A 205 -14.06 7.85 9.73
C SER A 205 -15.16 8.74 9.15
N MET A 206 -16.38 8.69 9.73
CA MET A 206 -17.50 9.53 9.31
C MET A 206 -17.27 11.02 9.55
N LEU A 207 -16.58 11.41 10.62
CA LEU A 207 -16.19 12.81 10.85
C LEU A 207 -15.22 13.32 9.77
N CYS A 208 -14.25 12.50 9.35
CA CYS A 208 -13.39 12.82 8.21
C CYS A 208 -14.19 12.95 6.90
N GLY A 209 -15.14 12.04 6.67
CA GLY A 209 -16.05 12.12 5.52
C GLY A 209 -16.92 13.38 5.55
N ALA A 210 -17.45 13.76 6.71
CA ALA A 210 -18.21 14.99 6.90
C ALA A 210 -17.37 16.24 6.63
N ALA A 211 -16.08 16.24 6.99
CA ALA A 211 -15.16 17.33 6.67
C ALA A 211 -14.96 17.48 5.15
N TRP A 212 -14.83 16.38 4.41
CA TRP A 212 -14.78 16.41 2.94
C TRP A 212 -16.08 16.94 2.33
N ILE A 213 -17.23 16.50 2.84
CA ILE A 213 -18.54 16.97 2.39
C ILE A 213 -18.70 18.47 2.66
N ALA A 214 -18.30 18.94 3.86
CA ALA A 214 -18.33 20.36 4.20
C ALA A 214 -17.44 21.19 3.26
N LEU A 215 -16.23 20.71 2.96
CA LEU A 215 -15.33 21.36 1.99
C LEU A 215 -15.95 21.37 0.58
N ALA A 216 -16.56 20.28 0.14
CA ALA A 216 -17.22 20.21 -1.16
C ALA A 216 -18.38 21.21 -1.27
N ILE A 217 -19.23 21.29 -0.24
CA ILE A 217 -20.34 22.26 -0.18
C ILE A 217 -19.80 23.68 -0.21
N ALA A 218 -18.77 23.99 0.61
CA ALA A 218 -18.15 25.31 0.64
C ALA A 218 -17.46 25.69 -0.69
N SER A 219 -16.95 24.70 -1.43
CA SER A 219 -16.27 24.93 -2.71
C SER A 219 -17.24 25.10 -3.89
N GLY A 220 -18.52 24.73 -3.75
CA GLY A 220 -19.48 24.75 -4.85
C GLY A 220 -18.97 23.96 -6.07
N PRO A 221 -19.06 24.52 -7.31
CA PRO A 221 -18.51 23.87 -8.50
C PRO A 221 -17.01 23.57 -8.46
N LEU A 222 -16.22 24.32 -7.66
CA LEU A 222 -14.78 24.08 -7.51
C LEU A 222 -14.47 22.79 -6.71
N ALA A 223 -15.47 22.13 -6.13
CA ALA A 223 -15.33 20.84 -5.44
C ALA A 223 -14.66 19.76 -6.30
N VAL A 224 -14.79 19.86 -7.64
CA VAL A 224 -14.07 18.99 -8.56
C VAL A 224 -12.54 19.09 -8.37
N PHE A 225 -12.03 20.31 -8.14
CA PHE A 225 -10.62 20.61 -7.97
C PHE A 225 -10.16 20.57 -6.51
N THR A 226 -11.02 20.93 -5.55
CA THR A 226 -10.65 20.97 -4.12
C THR A 226 -10.86 19.64 -3.41
N VAL A 227 -11.73 18.75 -3.92
CA VAL A 227 -12.10 17.48 -3.27
C VAL A 227 -11.94 16.29 -4.20
N LEU A 228 -12.64 16.26 -5.34
CA LEU A 228 -12.72 15.05 -6.17
C LEU A 228 -11.35 14.63 -6.72
N ILE A 229 -10.69 15.52 -7.46
CA ILE A 229 -9.38 15.22 -8.06
C ILE A 229 -8.32 14.93 -6.99
N PRO A 230 -8.16 15.70 -5.89
CA PRO A 230 -7.16 15.40 -4.88
C PRO A 230 -7.37 14.03 -4.22
N VAL A 231 -8.63 13.67 -3.90
CA VAL A 231 -8.98 12.35 -3.37
C VAL A 231 -8.69 11.25 -4.39
N MET A 232 -9.00 11.47 -5.67
CA MET A 232 -8.72 10.53 -6.75
C MET A 232 -7.22 10.26 -6.90
N ILE A 233 -6.38 11.31 -6.85
CA ILE A 233 -4.93 11.19 -6.93
C ILE A 233 -4.34 10.50 -5.70
N LEU A 234 -4.85 10.81 -4.50
CA LEU A 234 -4.46 10.11 -3.26
C LEU A 234 -4.69 8.60 -3.38
N ASN A 235 -5.87 8.19 -3.87
CA ASN A 235 -6.18 6.78 -4.08
C ASN A 235 -5.28 6.19 -5.17
N PHE A 236 -5.12 6.88 -6.30
CA PHE A 236 -4.35 6.39 -7.44
C PHE A 236 -2.93 6.05 -7.05
N ILE A 237 -2.24 6.97 -6.38
CA ILE A 237 -0.84 6.77 -5.95
C ILE A 237 -0.78 5.58 -4.98
N GLY A 238 -1.59 5.59 -3.92
CA GLY A 238 -1.57 4.50 -2.92
C GLY A 238 -1.87 3.13 -3.53
N GLN A 239 -2.92 3.01 -4.33
CA GLN A 239 -3.36 1.74 -4.93
C GLN A 239 -2.42 1.25 -6.02
N SER A 240 -1.81 2.16 -6.77
CA SER A 240 -0.82 1.79 -7.78
C SER A 240 0.38 1.06 -7.16
N TYR A 241 0.73 1.33 -5.90
CA TYR A 241 1.76 0.59 -5.17
C TYR A 241 1.20 -0.65 -4.48
N ILE A 242 0.15 -0.50 -3.66
CA ILE A 242 -0.40 -1.58 -2.84
C ILE A 242 -0.73 -2.80 -3.70
N LEU A 243 -1.46 -2.62 -4.80
CA LEU A 243 -1.86 -3.74 -5.65
C LEU A 243 -0.65 -4.39 -6.34
N THR A 244 0.30 -3.60 -6.85
CA THR A 244 1.47 -4.18 -7.50
C THR A 244 2.36 -4.93 -6.52
N ASN A 245 2.45 -4.47 -5.28
CA ASN A 245 3.31 -5.10 -4.28
C ASN A 245 2.82 -6.50 -3.84
N HIS A 246 1.52 -6.77 -3.95
CA HIS A 246 0.89 -8.00 -3.46
C HIS A 246 0.34 -8.95 -4.54
N MET A 247 -0.17 -8.44 -5.66
CA MET A 247 -1.09 -9.21 -6.54
C MET A 247 -0.40 -10.02 -7.65
N LEU A 248 0.92 -10.01 -7.76
CA LEU A 248 1.67 -10.66 -8.85
C LEU A 248 2.70 -11.68 -8.33
N ARG A 249 2.44 -12.23 -7.15
CA ARG A 249 3.38 -13.10 -6.40
C ARG A 249 2.68 -14.34 -5.88
N PRO A 250 3.35 -15.49 -5.81
CA PRO A 250 2.74 -16.72 -5.32
C PRO A 250 2.28 -16.56 -3.86
N GLN A 251 1.20 -17.27 -3.52
CA GLN A 251 0.84 -17.50 -2.12
C GLN A 251 1.70 -18.61 -1.55
N MET A 252 1.98 -18.51 -0.26
CA MET A 252 2.78 -19.46 0.49
C MET A 252 2.04 -19.82 1.76
N ASP A 253 2.44 -20.92 2.42
CA ASP A 253 1.90 -21.26 3.75
C ASP A 253 2.56 -20.41 4.86
N ASN A 254 3.77 -19.91 4.61
CA ASN A 254 4.50 -19.00 5.50
C ASN A 254 4.44 -17.55 5.01
N ASN A 255 4.48 -16.60 5.96
CA ASN A 255 4.56 -15.18 5.63
C ASN A 255 6.02 -14.78 5.36
N HIS A 256 6.47 -14.96 4.12
CA HIS A 256 7.84 -14.68 3.69
C HIS A 256 7.88 -13.51 2.68
N PRO A 257 8.18 -12.27 3.12
CA PRO A 257 8.05 -11.08 2.27
C PRO A 257 8.81 -11.11 0.95
N VAL A 258 9.99 -11.74 0.91
CA VAL A 258 10.78 -11.84 -0.34
C VAL A 258 10.09 -12.71 -1.40
N ASP A 259 9.32 -13.71 -0.95
CA ASP A 259 8.76 -14.73 -1.85
C ASP A 259 7.30 -14.40 -2.19
N ASN A 260 6.52 -13.97 -1.18
CA ASN A 260 5.08 -13.75 -1.31
C ASN A 260 4.70 -12.28 -1.62
N SER A 261 5.66 -11.36 -1.69
CA SER A 261 5.44 -9.97 -2.07
C SER A 261 6.54 -9.49 -3.02
N MET A 262 6.41 -8.28 -3.55
CA MET A 262 7.46 -7.69 -4.37
C MET A 262 7.58 -6.19 -4.18
N SER A 263 8.75 -5.68 -4.52
CA SER A 263 9.02 -4.24 -4.59
C SER A 263 8.90 -3.78 -6.03
N VAL A 264 8.87 -2.46 -6.24
CA VAL A 264 8.88 -1.88 -7.59
C VAL A 264 9.94 -0.79 -7.70
N ARG A 265 10.42 -0.54 -8.92
CA ARG A 265 11.31 0.58 -9.25
C ARG A 265 10.46 1.78 -9.67
N ALA A 266 10.32 2.75 -8.78
CA ALA A 266 9.82 4.09 -9.12
C ALA A 266 10.93 4.94 -9.78
N TRP A 267 10.56 6.04 -10.42
CA TRP A 267 11.55 6.98 -10.97
C TRP A 267 12.39 7.60 -9.85
N ARG A 268 13.66 7.91 -10.16
CA ARG A 268 14.69 8.30 -9.18
C ARG A 268 14.32 9.49 -8.29
N TRP A 269 13.51 10.42 -8.79
CA TRP A 269 13.05 11.61 -8.07
C TRP A 269 11.67 11.40 -7.42
N ILE A 270 10.84 10.47 -7.92
CA ILE A 270 9.56 10.11 -7.29
C ILE A 270 9.78 9.26 -6.05
N ASP A 271 10.68 8.28 -6.11
CA ASP A 271 10.91 7.33 -5.03
C ASP A 271 11.17 8.00 -3.66
N PRO A 272 12.09 8.98 -3.52
CA PRO A 272 12.26 9.70 -2.25
C PRO A 272 11.08 10.61 -1.87
N LEU A 273 10.39 11.22 -2.85
CA LEU A 273 9.18 12.03 -2.60
C LEU A 273 8.03 11.18 -2.04
N HIS A 274 7.94 9.93 -2.48
CA HIS A 274 7.00 8.93 -1.97
C HIS A 274 7.55 8.19 -0.75
N PHE A 275 8.58 8.73 -0.10
CA PHE A 275 9.21 8.16 1.09
C PHE A 275 9.55 6.66 0.89
N HIS A 276 10.12 6.33 -0.26
CA HIS A 276 10.56 4.99 -0.64
C HIS A 276 9.50 3.89 -0.46
N PHE A 277 8.21 4.23 -0.59
CA PHE A 277 7.11 3.25 -0.49
C PHE A 277 7.17 2.17 -1.60
N SER A 278 7.97 2.39 -2.65
CA SER A 278 8.27 1.39 -3.67
C SER A 278 9.09 0.19 -3.13
N HIS A 279 9.69 0.32 -1.95
CA HIS A 279 10.54 -0.68 -1.29
C HIS A 279 9.73 -1.55 -0.32
N HIS A 280 8.81 -2.32 -0.89
CA HIS A 280 7.82 -3.07 -0.13
C HIS A 280 8.37 -4.31 0.59
N VAL A 281 9.17 -5.12 -0.08
CA VAL A 281 9.85 -6.28 0.54
C VAL A 281 10.72 -5.80 1.70
N GLU A 282 11.47 -4.72 1.48
CA GLU A 282 12.31 -4.07 2.48
C GLU A 282 11.48 -3.61 3.68
N HIS A 283 10.33 -2.97 3.41
CA HIS A 283 9.37 -2.56 4.44
C HIS A 283 8.81 -3.74 5.24
N HIS A 284 8.42 -4.85 4.61
CA HIS A 284 7.90 -6.02 5.32
C HIS A 284 8.99 -6.81 6.08
N LEU A 285 10.25 -6.71 5.65
CA LEU A 285 11.38 -7.23 6.43
C LEU A 285 11.62 -6.35 7.68
N PHE A 286 11.54 -5.02 7.54
CA PHE A 286 11.88 -4.06 8.59
C PHE A 286 10.87 -2.89 8.69
N PRO A 287 9.63 -3.11 9.15
CA PRO A 287 8.58 -2.08 9.12
C PRO A 287 8.88 -0.89 10.04
N LYS A 288 9.77 -1.08 11.03
CA LYS A 288 10.22 -0.04 11.96
C LYS A 288 11.51 0.68 11.51
N MET A 289 12.06 0.35 10.34
CA MET A 289 13.21 1.06 9.79
C MET A 289 12.72 2.30 9.03
N GLY A 290 13.43 3.41 9.13
CA GLY A 290 13.14 4.57 8.30
C GLY A 290 13.27 4.22 6.81
N SER A 291 12.26 4.55 6.01
CA SER A 291 12.23 4.20 4.58
C SER A 291 13.40 4.76 3.75
N ASP A 292 14.04 5.83 4.19
CA ASP A 292 15.26 6.38 3.61
C ASP A 292 16.48 5.46 3.76
N GLN A 293 16.36 4.37 4.51
CA GLN A 293 17.33 3.28 4.56
C GLN A 293 16.92 2.05 3.74
N ALA A 294 15.68 2.00 3.25
CA ALA A 294 15.20 0.91 2.40
C ALA A 294 16.06 0.71 1.13
N PRO A 295 16.62 1.75 0.47
CA PRO A 295 17.55 1.55 -0.64
C PRO A 295 18.79 0.71 -0.32
N LYS A 296 19.27 0.72 0.94
CA LYS A 296 20.39 -0.13 1.37
C LYS A 296 19.98 -1.60 1.46
N VAL A 297 18.77 -1.86 1.98
CA VAL A 297 18.21 -3.22 2.03
C VAL A 297 17.95 -3.74 0.62
N ARG A 298 17.42 -2.90 -0.29
CA ARG A 298 17.27 -3.25 -1.71
C ARG A 298 18.59 -3.71 -2.33
N ALA A 299 19.64 -2.91 -2.17
CA ALA A 299 20.96 -3.23 -2.72
C ALA A 299 21.50 -4.56 -2.16
N TRP A 300 21.27 -4.82 -0.87
CA TRP A 300 21.63 -6.09 -0.25
C TRP A 300 20.83 -7.26 -0.83
N LEU A 301 19.51 -7.14 -0.98
CA LEU A 301 18.64 -8.19 -1.54
C LEU A 301 19.00 -8.51 -3.00
N GLN A 302 19.27 -7.49 -3.81
CA GLN A 302 19.69 -7.66 -5.21
C GLN A 302 21.03 -8.38 -5.32
N ARG A 303 21.95 -8.14 -4.38
CA ARG A 303 23.26 -8.79 -4.35
C ARG A 303 23.17 -10.24 -3.88
N GLU A 304 22.45 -10.48 -2.79
CA GLU A 304 22.47 -11.78 -2.11
C GLU A 304 21.43 -12.78 -2.62
N MET A 305 20.33 -12.31 -3.21
CA MET A 305 19.22 -13.16 -3.66
C MET A 305 18.57 -12.67 -4.97
N PRO A 306 19.37 -12.51 -6.04
CA PRO A 306 18.89 -11.96 -7.32
C PRO A 306 17.73 -12.77 -7.93
N ASP A 307 17.68 -14.08 -7.68
CA ASP A 307 16.65 -14.97 -8.24
C ASP A 307 15.35 -14.98 -7.43
N ARG A 308 15.38 -14.54 -6.16
CA ARG A 308 14.17 -14.44 -5.30
C ARG A 308 13.57 -13.04 -5.34
N TYR A 309 14.43 -12.02 -5.31
CA TYR A 309 14.01 -10.63 -5.16
C TYR A 309 13.48 -10.05 -6.48
N VAL A 310 12.16 -9.88 -6.57
CA VAL A 310 11.50 -9.33 -7.75
C VAL A 310 11.23 -7.84 -7.60
N CYS A 311 11.70 -7.06 -8.58
CA CYS A 311 11.64 -5.59 -8.58
C CYS A 311 11.47 -5.00 -10.00
N PRO A 312 10.33 -5.23 -10.67
CA PRO A 312 10.01 -4.63 -11.97
C PRO A 312 9.94 -3.10 -11.88
N SER A 313 9.94 -2.41 -13.03
CA SER A 313 9.53 -1.00 -13.03
C SER A 313 8.07 -0.87 -12.60
N HIS A 314 7.74 0.21 -11.90
CA HIS A 314 6.36 0.44 -11.42
C HIS A 314 5.34 0.44 -12.56
N VAL A 315 5.69 1.06 -13.69
CA VAL A 315 4.86 1.05 -14.92
C VAL A 315 4.62 -0.37 -15.43
N LYS A 316 5.68 -1.20 -15.50
CA LYS A 316 5.57 -2.61 -15.92
C LYS A 316 4.67 -3.39 -14.96
N ALA A 317 4.82 -3.18 -13.65
CA ALA A 317 3.98 -3.84 -12.65
C ALA A 317 2.50 -3.45 -12.78
N VAL A 318 2.19 -2.18 -13.02
CA VAL A 318 0.80 -1.72 -13.25
C VAL A 318 0.26 -2.26 -14.57
N ALA A 319 1.05 -2.29 -15.64
CA ALA A 319 0.63 -2.90 -16.91
C ALA A 319 0.31 -4.40 -16.73
N MET A 320 1.20 -5.13 -16.04
CA MET A 320 1.03 -6.55 -15.76
C MET A 320 -0.16 -6.82 -14.86
N LEU A 321 -0.42 -5.95 -13.88
CA LEU A 321 -1.66 -5.95 -13.10
C LEU A 321 -2.81 -6.00 -14.12
N TYR A 322 -3.04 -4.98 -14.94
CA TYR A 322 -4.17 -4.96 -15.88
C TYR A 322 -4.24 -6.10 -16.92
N GLN A 323 -3.17 -6.88 -17.11
CA GLN A 323 -3.16 -8.04 -18.02
C GLN A 323 -3.53 -9.36 -17.34
N THR A 324 -3.39 -9.47 -16.01
CA THR A 324 -3.63 -10.72 -15.28
C THR A 324 -4.96 -10.74 -14.51
N PRO A 325 -5.50 -11.93 -14.17
CA PRO A 325 -6.55 -12.09 -13.18
C PRO A 325 -6.08 -11.77 -11.73
N ARG A 326 -6.96 -11.96 -10.74
CA ARG A 326 -6.71 -11.50 -9.35
C ARG A 326 -6.97 -12.50 -8.25
N VAL A 327 -7.77 -13.53 -8.54
CA VAL A 327 -8.15 -14.52 -7.54
C VAL A 327 -7.21 -15.69 -7.67
N TYR A 328 -6.76 -16.23 -6.55
CA TYR A 328 -5.92 -17.42 -6.57
C TYR A 328 -6.79 -18.66 -6.70
N LYS A 329 -6.54 -19.45 -7.75
CA LYS A 329 -7.06 -20.81 -7.88
C LYS A 329 -6.33 -21.73 -6.91
N ASP A 330 -5.02 -21.57 -6.86
CA ASP A 330 -4.07 -22.27 -6.00
C ASP A 330 -2.88 -21.34 -5.70
N ALA A 331 -1.85 -21.84 -5.03
CA ALA A 331 -0.70 -21.05 -4.59
C ALA A 331 0.03 -20.29 -5.71
N LYS A 332 -0.02 -20.78 -6.96
CA LYS A 332 0.75 -20.21 -8.08
C LYS A 332 -0.13 -19.74 -9.22
N THR A 333 -1.38 -20.16 -9.27
CA THR A 333 -2.26 -19.88 -10.40
C THR A 333 -3.28 -18.81 -10.05
N LEU A 334 -3.25 -17.69 -10.76
CA LEU A 334 -4.34 -16.71 -10.79
C LEU A 334 -5.41 -17.16 -11.78
N ILE A 335 -6.67 -16.87 -11.46
CA ILE A 335 -7.85 -17.17 -12.28
C ILE A 335 -8.85 -16.02 -12.24
N ASP A 336 -9.62 -15.86 -13.32
CA ASP A 336 -10.80 -15.00 -13.34
C ASP A 336 -12.04 -15.84 -12.96
N PRO A 337 -12.70 -15.57 -11.81
CA PRO A 337 -13.89 -16.33 -11.41
C PRO A 337 -15.07 -16.21 -12.39
N LEU A 338 -15.08 -15.19 -13.26
CA LEU A 338 -16.10 -14.99 -14.28
C LEU A 338 -15.70 -15.56 -15.65
N ASN A 339 -14.43 -15.92 -15.83
CA ASN A 339 -13.91 -16.56 -17.02
C ASN A 339 -12.81 -17.59 -16.66
N PRO A 340 -13.19 -18.82 -16.25
CA PRO A 340 -12.26 -19.81 -15.70
C PRO A 340 -11.15 -20.26 -16.64
N GLU A 341 -11.29 -20.05 -17.96
CA GLU A 341 -10.24 -20.34 -18.95
C GLU A 341 -9.07 -19.36 -18.86
N ARG A 342 -9.30 -18.17 -18.31
CA ARG A 342 -8.28 -17.14 -18.15
C ARG A 342 -7.51 -17.37 -16.86
N THR A 343 -6.42 -18.13 -16.99
CA THR A 343 -5.48 -18.41 -15.90
C THR A 343 -4.09 -17.86 -16.19
N VAL A 344 -3.32 -17.58 -15.13
CA VAL A 344 -1.92 -17.13 -15.23
C VAL A 344 -1.11 -17.78 -14.11
N ASP A 345 -0.02 -18.48 -14.46
CA ASP A 345 0.98 -18.90 -13.49
C ASP A 345 1.87 -17.71 -13.11
N VAL A 346 1.83 -17.33 -11.83
CA VAL A 346 2.59 -16.20 -11.31
C VAL A 346 4.09 -16.48 -11.24
N MET A 347 4.53 -17.74 -11.24
CA MET A 347 5.95 -18.11 -11.29
C MET A 347 6.54 -17.85 -12.68
N GLU A 348 5.82 -18.22 -13.75
CA GLU A 348 6.20 -17.88 -15.13
C GLU A 348 6.23 -16.37 -15.34
N LEU A 349 5.29 -15.66 -14.71
CA LEU A 349 5.20 -14.21 -14.75
C LEU A 349 6.42 -13.52 -14.13
N GLN A 350 7.08 -14.12 -13.12
CA GLN A 350 8.28 -13.53 -12.50
C GLN A 350 9.43 -13.39 -13.50
N GLY A 351 9.64 -14.40 -14.34
CA GLY A 351 10.64 -14.34 -15.42
C GLY A 351 10.36 -13.21 -16.40
N LYS A 352 9.08 -12.85 -16.58
CA LYS A 352 8.67 -11.68 -17.40
C LYS A 352 8.77 -10.37 -16.64
N LEU A 353 8.75 -10.36 -15.30
CA LEU A 353 8.85 -9.15 -14.47
C LEU A 353 10.30 -8.68 -14.26
N GLY A 354 11.27 -9.59 -14.34
CA GLY A 354 12.72 -9.30 -14.31
C GLY A 354 13.16 -8.08 -15.10
#